data_AF-R0KH69-F1
#
_entry.id   AF-R0KH69-F1
#
_cell.length_a   1.000
_cell.length_b   1.000
_cell.length_c   1.000
_cell.angle_alpha   90.00
_cell.angle_beta   90.00
_cell.angle_gamma   90.00
#
_symmetry.space_group_name_H-M   'P 1'
#
loop_
_entity.id
_entity.type
_entity.pdbx_description
1 polymer ?
#
loop_
_entity_poly.entity_id
_entity_poly.type
_entity_poly.pdbx_seq_one_letter_code
_entity_poly.pdbx_strand_id
1 'polypeptide(L)'
;MRYALAPLAFGLGANALVARGNTQCFQLKASGGAQGILGQLGDGQNRVGDHLPNGCYCLSDGGFTDSNGRGCILTPPTTQFQCDVGASPTTGFAVGSDGSVTYKGDATFYACPVNDNGVYNVYSEPVAGQDKCVKISLGSAGSCGSGGGEAPKPTPTPPPAETPCPPVTTITKTETTTSQIPKPTPPPSPPPTKPEPSPPASDTCPADLNGNYQYPHLIVPVDSSQPDKAYGTSYNGKVDSHTCSIFNFDIPYSYAGKKCTAIFLLPQKKDLETSDYTLSGTGQCTVTALKDYATEQTTWNNQPAKSGDAVSLSVAPGGAWSVATFDCPAGQRIAFEMCSTGDFALDYFQDYNPSPIGMYVRQC
;
A
#
# COMPACT_ATOMS: atom_id res chain seq x y z
N MET A 1 -44.67 -39.24 -63.72
CA MET A 1 -44.08 -37.93 -63.34
C MET A 1 -43.60 -38.04 -61.91
N ARG A 2 -42.28 -37.95 -61.68
CA ARG A 2 -41.67 -38.01 -60.34
C ARG A 2 -41.39 -36.57 -59.92
N TYR A 3 -42.00 -36.11 -58.84
CA TYR A 3 -41.65 -34.83 -58.21
C TYR A 3 -40.69 -35.11 -57.05
N ALA A 4 -39.49 -34.53 -57.13
CA ALA A 4 -38.53 -34.51 -56.05
C ALA A 4 -38.67 -33.17 -55.30
N LEU A 5 -38.98 -33.23 -54.01
CA LEU A 5 -38.90 -32.10 -53.09
C LEU A 5 -37.58 -32.20 -52.35
N ALA A 6 -36.69 -31.23 -52.56
CA ALA A 6 -35.47 -31.05 -51.78
C ALA A 6 -35.73 -29.96 -50.72
N PRO A 7 -35.49 -30.21 -49.42
CA PRO A 7 -35.53 -29.14 -48.43
C PRO A 7 -34.23 -28.33 -48.45
N LEU A 8 -34.35 -27.01 -48.53
CA LEU A 8 -33.26 -26.08 -48.26
C LEU A 8 -32.92 -26.11 -46.76
N ALA A 9 -31.67 -26.37 -46.43
CA ALA A 9 -31.11 -26.15 -45.10
C ALA A 9 -30.51 -24.74 -45.03
N PHE A 10 -31.04 -23.86 -44.18
CA PHE A 10 -30.39 -22.60 -43.81
C PHE A 10 -29.35 -22.89 -42.72
N GLY A 11 -28.06 -22.83 -43.09
CA GLY A 11 -26.97 -22.81 -42.11
C GLY A 11 -26.77 -21.40 -41.58
N LEU A 12 -27.09 -21.17 -40.30
CA LEU A 12 -26.67 -19.97 -39.57
C LEU A 12 -25.19 -20.14 -39.19
N GLY A 13 -24.30 -19.55 -39.99
CA GLY A 13 -22.89 -19.39 -39.61
C GLY A 13 -22.76 -18.24 -38.62
N ALA A 14 -22.56 -18.56 -37.34
CA ALA A 14 -22.08 -17.59 -36.37
C ALA A 14 -20.59 -17.32 -36.66
N ASN A 15 -20.29 -16.18 -37.29
CA ASN A 15 -18.94 -15.65 -37.28
C ASN A 15 -18.68 -15.10 -35.88
N ALA A 16 -18.15 -15.93 -34.98
CA ALA A 16 -17.53 -15.44 -33.76
C ALA A 16 -16.28 -14.65 -34.19
N LEU A 17 -16.40 -13.33 -34.22
CA LEU A 17 -15.26 -12.44 -34.36
C LEU A 17 -14.46 -12.56 -33.05
N VAL A 18 -13.48 -13.46 -33.03
CA VAL A 18 -12.46 -13.46 -31.99
C VAL A 18 -11.59 -12.24 -32.25
N ALA A 19 -11.98 -11.10 -31.69
CA ALA A 19 -11.08 -9.97 -31.54
C ALA A 19 -9.95 -10.44 -30.62
N ARG A 20 -8.82 -10.86 -31.21
CA ARG A 20 -7.58 -11.07 -30.48
C ARG A 20 -7.12 -9.68 -30.03
N GLY A 21 -7.55 -9.26 -28.84
CA GLY A 21 -6.99 -8.11 -28.17
C GLY A 21 -5.49 -8.35 -28.03
N ASN A 22 -4.70 -7.59 -28.78
CA ASN A 22 -3.25 -7.70 -28.74
C ASN A 22 -2.82 -7.03 -27.44
N THR A 23 -2.74 -7.79 -26.34
CA THR A 23 -2.28 -7.29 -25.05
C THR A 23 -0.89 -6.69 -25.22
N GLN A 24 -0.78 -5.37 -25.09
CA GLN A 24 0.50 -4.67 -25.22
C GLN A 24 1.06 -4.42 -23.83
N CYS A 25 2.26 -4.94 -23.58
CA CYS A 25 2.96 -4.78 -22.31
C CYS A 25 4.12 -3.80 -22.46
N PHE A 26 4.15 -2.78 -21.60
CA PHE A 26 5.17 -1.74 -21.63
C PHE A 26 5.61 -1.34 -20.23
N GLN A 27 6.81 -0.79 -20.15
CA GLN A 27 7.24 0.00 -19.00
C GLN A 27 6.59 1.39 -19.09
N LEU A 28 6.25 1.97 -17.96
CA LEU A 28 5.70 3.33 -17.89
C LEU A 28 6.77 4.31 -17.44
N LYS A 29 6.78 5.51 -18.01
CA LYS A 29 7.68 6.61 -17.65
C LYS A 29 6.89 7.84 -17.26
N ALA A 30 7.21 8.39 -16.09
CA ALA A 30 6.78 9.71 -15.68
C ALA A 30 7.69 10.79 -16.28
N SER A 31 7.09 11.90 -16.69
CA SER A 31 7.76 13.14 -17.12
C SER A 31 7.02 14.36 -16.55
N GLY A 32 7.71 15.48 -16.37
CA GLY A 32 7.13 16.69 -15.77
C GLY A 32 7.79 17.00 -14.42
N GLY A 33 6.98 17.25 -13.39
CA GLY A 33 7.49 17.63 -12.06
C GLY A 33 8.23 16.51 -11.31
N ALA A 34 7.90 15.25 -11.59
CA ALA A 34 8.71 14.08 -11.25
C ALA A 34 8.97 13.27 -12.52
N GLN A 35 10.11 12.58 -12.58
CA GLN A 35 10.55 11.91 -13.79
C GLN A 35 11.25 10.58 -13.49
N GLY A 36 11.09 9.63 -14.41
CA GLY A 36 11.72 8.31 -14.30
C GLY A 36 10.80 7.20 -14.80
N ILE A 37 11.37 6.03 -15.04
CA ILE A 37 10.58 4.82 -15.28
C ILE A 37 9.92 4.43 -13.95
N LEU A 38 8.64 4.06 -14.00
CA LEU A 38 7.91 3.57 -12.85
C LEU A 38 8.53 2.25 -12.42
N GLY A 39 9.03 2.23 -11.21
CA GLY A 39 9.36 1.01 -10.49
C GLY A 39 8.14 0.48 -9.75
N GLN A 40 8.13 -0.80 -9.44
CA GLN A 40 7.05 -1.42 -8.68
C GLN A 40 7.59 -2.13 -7.45
N LEU A 41 6.97 -1.89 -6.29
CA LEU A 41 7.23 -2.63 -5.08
C LEU A 41 6.69 -4.07 -5.20
N GLY A 42 7.20 -4.96 -4.35
CA GLY A 42 6.79 -6.37 -4.34
C GLY A 42 5.29 -6.55 -4.08
N ASP A 43 4.67 -5.64 -3.34
CA ASP A 43 3.23 -5.60 -3.05
C ASP A 43 2.38 -5.04 -4.21
N GLY A 44 3.01 -4.35 -5.16
CA GLY A 44 2.40 -3.86 -6.40
C GLY A 44 2.19 -2.35 -6.48
N GLN A 45 2.61 -1.62 -5.45
CA GLN A 45 2.61 -0.16 -5.47
C GLN A 45 3.61 0.38 -6.51
N ASN A 46 3.16 1.34 -7.33
CA ASN A 46 3.98 1.95 -8.37
C ASN A 46 4.65 3.23 -7.86
N ARG A 47 5.95 3.39 -8.13
CA ARG A 47 6.74 4.53 -7.67
C ARG A 47 7.63 5.12 -8.76
N VAL A 48 7.82 6.43 -8.69
CA VAL A 48 8.83 7.16 -9.46
C VAL A 48 10.01 7.45 -8.54
N GLY A 49 11.24 7.17 -8.99
CA GLY A 49 12.48 7.58 -8.30
C GLY A 49 13.05 6.59 -7.27
N ASP A 50 12.33 5.51 -6.92
CA ASP A 50 12.69 4.62 -5.79
C ASP A 50 13.72 3.52 -6.11
N HIS A 51 14.45 3.61 -7.24
CA HIS A 51 15.41 2.60 -7.72
C HIS A 51 14.92 1.14 -7.70
N LEU A 52 13.60 0.94 -7.80
CA LEU A 52 12.97 -0.37 -7.81
C LEU A 52 13.11 -1.03 -9.19
N PRO A 53 12.94 -2.36 -9.28
CA PRO A 53 12.72 -3.01 -10.57
C PRO A 53 11.60 -2.32 -11.34
N ASN A 54 11.84 -2.02 -12.60
CA ASN A 54 10.86 -1.36 -13.45
C ASN A 54 9.58 -2.21 -13.55
N GLY A 55 8.43 -1.59 -13.32
CA GLY A 55 7.13 -2.22 -13.51
C GLY A 55 6.90 -2.54 -14.99
N CYS A 56 6.21 -3.64 -15.24
CA CYS A 56 5.75 -4.04 -16.56
C CYS A 56 4.23 -4.10 -16.55
N TYR A 57 3.58 -3.34 -17.44
CA TYR A 57 2.15 -3.13 -17.44
C TYR A 57 1.56 -3.54 -18.79
N CYS A 58 0.69 -4.54 -18.76
CA CYS A 58 -0.05 -5.05 -19.90
C CYS A 58 -1.42 -4.37 -19.97
N LEU A 59 -1.68 -3.62 -21.04
CA LEU A 59 -2.98 -3.01 -21.28
C LEU A 59 -3.89 -3.99 -22.03
N SER A 60 -5.06 -4.27 -21.46
CA SER A 60 -6.17 -4.97 -22.12
C SER A 60 -7.48 -4.32 -21.72
N ASP A 61 -8.38 -4.11 -22.69
CA ASP A 61 -9.74 -3.58 -22.45
C ASP A 61 -9.77 -2.30 -21.60
N GLY A 62 -8.76 -1.45 -21.81
CA GLY A 62 -8.61 -0.17 -21.10
C GLY A 62 -8.17 -0.29 -19.64
N GLY A 63 -7.79 -1.48 -19.17
CA GLY A 63 -7.26 -1.72 -17.84
C GLY A 63 -5.83 -2.27 -17.87
N PHE A 64 -5.03 -1.86 -16.89
CA PHE A 64 -3.67 -2.34 -16.73
C PHE A 64 -3.59 -3.58 -15.85
N THR A 65 -2.77 -4.54 -16.22
CA THR A 65 -2.35 -5.66 -15.37
C THR A 65 -0.83 -5.69 -15.31
N ASP A 66 -0.24 -5.92 -14.15
CA ASP A 66 1.22 -6.00 -14.05
C ASP A 66 1.79 -7.38 -14.44
N SER A 67 3.12 -7.52 -14.39
CA SER A 67 3.81 -8.78 -14.71
C SER A 67 3.47 -9.95 -13.78
N ASN A 68 2.92 -9.68 -12.59
CA ASN A 68 2.49 -10.70 -11.65
C ASN A 68 1.00 -11.06 -11.82
N GLY A 69 0.33 -10.50 -12.83
CA GLY A 69 -1.09 -10.73 -13.08
C GLY A 69 -2.02 -9.93 -12.18
N ARG A 70 -1.51 -8.95 -11.43
CA ARG A 70 -2.32 -8.10 -10.55
C ARG A 70 -3.01 -7.01 -11.36
N GLY A 71 -4.31 -6.79 -11.12
CA GLY A 71 -5.01 -5.69 -11.76
C GLY A 71 -4.58 -4.36 -11.17
N CYS A 72 -4.18 -3.44 -12.04
CA CYS A 72 -3.82 -2.09 -11.65
C CYS A 72 -5.07 -1.23 -11.49
N ILE A 73 -5.21 -0.63 -10.32
CA ILE A 73 -6.35 0.15 -9.90
C ILE A 73 -5.96 1.61 -9.62
N LEU A 74 -6.97 2.48 -9.66
CA LEU A 74 -6.91 3.81 -9.07
C LEU A 74 -7.66 3.73 -7.73
N THR A 75 -6.92 3.70 -6.63
CA THR A 75 -7.49 3.39 -5.30
C THR A 75 -8.51 4.44 -4.87
N PRO A 76 -9.75 4.07 -4.50
CA PRO A 76 -10.64 5.00 -3.83
C PRO A 76 -10.13 5.32 -2.41
N PRO A 77 -10.28 6.55 -1.91
CA PRO A 77 -10.75 7.75 -2.61
C PRO A 77 -9.62 8.55 -3.30
N THR A 78 -8.36 8.19 -3.09
CA THR A 78 -7.22 9.06 -3.43
C THR A 78 -6.77 8.98 -4.88
N THR A 79 -7.25 8.00 -5.63
CA THR A 79 -6.92 7.68 -7.02
C THR A 79 -5.47 7.26 -7.25
N GLN A 80 -4.82 6.64 -6.25
CA GLN A 80 -3.45 6.17 -6.42
C GLN A 80 -3.38 5.04 -7.44
N PHE A 81 -2.45 5.13 -8.38
CA PHE A 81 -2.18 4.10 -9.36
C PHE A 81 -1.25 3.01 -8.80
N GLN A 82 -1.81 1.87 -8.44
CA GLN A 82 -1.10 0.69 -7.93
C GLN A 82 -1.69 -0.61 -8.49
N CYS A 83 -1.05 -1.76 -8.30
CA CYS A 83 -1.56 -3.04 -8.79
C CYS A 83 -1.71 -4.06 -7.67
N ASP A 84 -2.95 -4.48 -7.41
CA ASP A 84 -3.28 -5.24 -6.20
C ASP A 84 -3.63 -6.68 -6.57
N VAL A 85 -3.23 -7.63 -5.71
CA VAL A 85 -3.54 -9.05 -5.89
C VAL A 85 -5.05 -9.26 -5.89
N GLY A 86 -5.55 -9.97 -6.90
CA GLY A 86 -6.99 -10.26 -7.04
C GLY A 86 -7.84 -9.06 -7.49
N ALA A 87 -7.26 -7.86 -7.64
CA ALA A 87 -8.01 -6.72 -8.11
C ALA A 87 -8.35 -6.84 -9.59
N SER A 88 -9.58 -6.44 -9.94
CA SER A 88 -9.94 -6.20 -11.34
C SER A 88 -9.33 -4.87 -11.79
N PRO A 89 -8.63 -4.81 -12.94
CA PRO A 89 -8.05 -3.57 -13.45
C PRO A 89 -9.08 -2.43 -13.52
N THR A 90 -8.71 -1.24 -13.04
CA THR A 90 -9.51 -0.04 -13.30
C THR A 90 -9.47 0.25 -14.79
N THR A 91 -10.64 0.24 -15.44
CA THR A 91 -10.76 0.51 -16.88
C THR A 91 -10.86 2.00 -17.17
N GLY A 92 -10.41 2.41 -18.35
CA GLY A 92 -10.44 3.79 -18.84
C GLY A 92 -9.06 4.32 -19.20
N PHE A 93 -8.01 3.52 -19.02
CA PHE A 93 -6.69 3.83 -19.54
C PHE A 93 -6.63 3.62 -21.06
N ALA A 94 -5.85 4.45 -21.73
CA ALA A 94 -5.47 4.25 -23.12
C ALA A 94 -4.02 4.67 -23.32
N VAL A 95 -3.34 3.99 -24.26
CA VAL A 95 -2.01 4.41 -24.73
C VAL A 95 -2.11 4.85 -26.19
N GLY A 96 -1.77 6.10 -26.44
CA GLY A 96 -1.75 6.72 -27.77
C GLY A 96 -0.65 6.14 -28.65
N SER A 97 -0.72 6.39 -29.96
CA SER A 97 0.30 5.96 -30.92
C SER A 97 1.67 6.61 -30.68
N ASP A 98 1.70 7.75 -29.97
CA ASP A 98 2.90 8.44 -29.50
C ASP A 98 3.43 7.90 -28.16
N GLY A 99 2.77 6.87 -27.61
CA GLY A 99 3.07 6.28 -26.32
C GLY A 99 2.50 7.04 -25.13
N SER A 100 1.76 8.15 -25.33
CA SER A 100 1.14 8.89 -24.22
C SER A 100 0.09 8.03 -23.51
N VAL A 101 0.08 8.04 -22.18
CA VAL A 101 -0.93 7.33 -21.38
C VAL A 101 -1.98 8.35 -20.94
N THR A 102 -3.24 7.99 -21.10
CA THR A 102 -4.39 8.78 -20.64
C THR A 102 -5.29 7.93 -19.75
N TYR A 103 -6.02 8.57 -18.83
CA TYR A 103 -7.12 7.97 -18.09
C TYR A 103 -8.39 8.77 -18.35
N LYS A 104 -9.43 8.11 -18.89
CA LYS A 104 -10.69 8.75 -19.34
C LYS A 104 -10.47 9.95 -20.26
N GLY A 105 -9.40 9.91 -21.07
CA GLY A 105 -9.03 10.97 -22.02
C GLY A 105 -8.17 12.10 -21.45
N ASP A 106 -7.90 12.12 -20.14
CA ASP A 106 -6.96 13.08 -19.53
C ASP A 106 -5.54 12.47 -19.46
N ALA A 107 -4.54 13.22 -19.90
CA ALA A 107 -3.12 12.84 -19.85
C ALA A 107 -2.41 13.33 -18.58
N THR A 108 -3.12 14.05 -17.72
CA THR A 108 -2.60 14.65 -16.49
C THR A 108 -2.65 13.65 -15.35
N PHE A 109 -1.49 13.43 -14.73
CA PHE A 109 -1.35 12.67 -13.51
C PHE A 109 -0.63 13.52 -12.47
N TYR A 110 -0.60 13.05 -11.22
CA TYR A 110 0.02 13.74 -10.11
C TYR A 110 1.03 12.81 -9.43
N ALA A 111 2.21 13.32 -9.13
CA ALA A 111 3.24 12.63 -8.39
C ALA A 111 3.37 13.27 -7.02
N CYS A 112 3.07 12.53 -5.96
CA CYS A 112 3.14 13.04 -4.59
C CYS A 112 4.29 12.37 -3.84
N PRO A 113 5.15 13.16 -3.17
CA PRO A 113 6.34 12.61 -2.52
C PRO A 113 5.95 11.70 -1.37
N VAL A 114 6.58 10.53 -1.33
CA VAL A 114 6.51 9.59 -0.20
C VAL A 114 7.48 10.03 0.91
N ASN A 115 8.57 10.69 0.52
CA ASN A 115 9.60 11.21 1.41
C ASN A 115 10.33 12.38 0.72
N ASP A 116 11.28 13.00 1.41
CA ASP A 116 12.06 14.12 0.87
C ASP A 116 13.25 13.66 -0.03
N ASN A 117 13.33 12.38 -0.40
CA ASN A 117 14.40 11.82 -1.24
C ASN A 117 14.01 11.70 -2.73
N GLY A 118 12.94 12.37 -3.16
CA GLY A 118 12.51 12.33 -4.57
C GLY A 118 11.84 11.02 -4.99
N VAL A 119 11.22 10.32 -4.04
CA VAL A 119 10.39 9.15 -4.30
C VAL A 119 8.92 9.55 -4.31
N TYR A 120 8.17 9.17 -5.34
CA TYR A 120 6.79 9.61 -5.54
C TYR A 120 5.82 8.45 -5.82
N ASN A 121 4.64 8.52 -5.23
CA ASN A 121 3.47 7.76 -5.66
C ASN A 121 2.76 8.50 -6.80
N VAL A 122 2.02 7.77 -7.64
CA VAL A 122 1.32 8.32 -8.82
C VAL A 122 -0.20 8.30 -8.61
N TYR A 123 -0.90 9.36 -8.99
CA TYR A 123 -2.34 9.55 -8.82
C TYR A 123 -2.97 10.09 -10.11
N SER A 124 -4.25 9.78 -10.38
CA SER A 124 -4.98 10.37 -11.51
C SER A 124 -5.64 11.71 -11.17
N GLU A 125 -5.81 12.02 -9.90
CA GLU A 125 -6.38 13.28 -9.41
C GLU A 125 -5.44 13.95 -8.39
N PRO A 126 -5.56 15.29 -8.16
CA PRO A 126 -4.84 15.95 -7.08
C PRO A 126 -5.21 15.36 -5.71
N VAL A 127 -4.21 15.11 -4.87
CA VAL A 127 -4.43 14.62 -3.50
C VAL A 127 -4.64 15.80 -2.55
N ALA A 128 -5.79 15.85 -1.88
CA ALA A 128 -6.10 16.89 -0.91
C ALA A 128 -5.10 16.87 0.27
N GLY A 129 -4.63 18.05 0.68
CA GLY A 129 -3.69 18.19 1.80
C GLY A 129 -2.23 17.83 1.47
N GLN A 130 -1.90 17.54 0.20
CA GLN A 130 -0.53 17.27 -0.22
C GLN A 130 0.00 18.34 -1.19
N ASP A 131 0.39 19.49 -0.63
CA ASP A 131 0.86 20.65 -1.42
C ASP A 131 2.17 20.40 -2.18
N LYS A 132 2.91 19.34 -1.81
CA LYS A 132 4.15 18.94 -2.50
C LYS A 132 3.90 18.05 -3.72
N CYS A 133 2.65 17.70 -4.05
CA CYS A 133 2.35 16.97 -5.27
C CYS A 133 2.67 17.82 -6.50
N VAL A 134 3.24 17.18 -7.52
CA VAL A 134 3.58 17.85 -8.78
C VAL A 134 2.85 17.20 -9.94
N LYS A 135 2.49 17.98 -10.95
CA LYS A 135 1.88 17.46 -12.17
C LYS A 135 2.91 16.69 -12.99
N ILE A 136 2.49 15.53 -13.48
CA ILE A 136 3.27 14.68 -14.38
C ILE A 136 2.39 14.19 -15.53
N SER A 137 3.05 13.66 -16.55
CA SER A 137 2.42 12.85 -17.60
C SER A 137 3.07 11.48 -17.61
N LEU A 138 2.28 10.47 -17.96
CA LEU A 138 2.76 9.10 -18.14
C LEU A 138 2.88 8.79 -19.63
N GLY A 139 3.92 8.03 -19.98
CA GLY A 139 4.11 7.52 -21.34
C GLY A 139 4.78 6.16 -21.34
N SER A 140 4.71 5.47 -22.47
CA SER A 140 5.43 4.21 -22.68
C SER A 140 6.93 4.46 -22.71
N ALA A 141 7.69 3.65 -21.97
CA ALA A 141 9.14 3.59 -22.00
C ALA A 141 9.66 2.43 -22.88
N GLY A 142 8.78 1.82 -23.70
CA GLY A 142 9.08 0.66 -24.51
C GLY A 142 8.53 -0.65 -23.94
N SER A 143 8.72 -1.74 -24.69
CA SER A 143 8.26 -3.07 -24.32
C SER A 143 8.94 -3.60 -23.06
N CYS A 144 8.21 -4.40 -22.28
CA CYS A 144 8.78 -5.08 -21.13
C CYS A 144 9.98 -5.96 -21.55
N GLY A 145 11.07 -5.88 -20.80
CA GLY A 145 12.31 -6.61 -21.13
C GLY A 145 13.25 -5.87 -22.09
N SER A 146 12.86 -4.72 -22.66
CA SER A 146 13.78 -3.87 -23.45
C SER A 146 14.75 -3.03 -22.59
N GLY A 147 14.69 -3.15 -21.26
CA GLY A 147 15.55 -2.43 -20.32
C GLY A 147 16.78 -3.23 -19.89
N GLY A 148 17.67 -3.55 -20.83
CA GLY A 148 19.08 -3.71 -20.48
C GLY A 148 19.59 -2.36 -19.97
N GLY A 149 20.24 -2.37 -18.81
CA GLY A 149 20.61 -1.14 -18.10
C GLY A 149 21.33 -0.13 -18.98
N GLU A 150 20.80 1.10 -18.97
CA GLU A 150 21.63 2.28 -19.16
C GLU A 150 21.29 3.23 -18.01
N ALA A 151 22.21 3.30 -17.04
CA ALA A 151 22.28 4.45 -16.16
C ALA A 151 22.34 5.71 -17.03
N PRO A 152 21.68 6.82 -16.67
CA PRO A 152 21.78 8.03 -17.46
C PRO A 152 23.25 8.45 -17.50
N LYS A 153 23.88 8.32 -18.68
CA LYS A 153 25.08 9.08 -19.00
C LYS A 153 24.68 10.56 -18.94
N PRO A 154 25.43 11.42 -18.25
CA PRO A 154 25.13 12.85 -18.22
C PRO A 154 25.28 13.40 -19.64
N THR A 155 24.16 13.76 -20.27
CA THR A 155 24.20 14.56 -21.48
C THR A 155 24.57 15.99 -21.08
N PRO A 156 25.54 16.63 -21.74
CA PRO A 156 25.98 17.97 -21.39
C PRO A 156 24.82 18.96 -21.50
N THR A 157 24.62 19.72 -20.43
CA THR A 157 23.73 20.87 -20.36
C THR A 157 24.04 21.83 -21.52
N PRO A 158 23.06 22.22 -22.36
CA PRO A 158 23.27 23.34 -23.27
C PRO A 158 23.51 24.62 -22.46
N PRO A 159 24.44 25.51 -22.88
CA PRO A 159 24.73 26.74 -22.15
C PRO A 159 23.46 27.59 -22.00
N PRO A 160 23.22 28.20 -20.82
CA PRO A 160 22.10 29.12 -20.65
C PRO A 160 22.24 30.28 -21.64
N ALA A 161 21.17 30.52 -22.40
CA ALA A 161 21.05 31.75 -23.17
C ALA A 161 21.12 32.94 -22.20
N GLU A 162 22.09 33.82 -22.44
CA GLU A 162 22.27 35.08 -21.73
C GLU A 162 21.04 35.96 -21.93
N THR A 163 20.42 36.41 -20.83
CA THR A 163 19.55 37.60 -20.83
C THR A 163 19.74 38.30 -19.48
N PRO A 164 19.90 39.64 -19.45
CA PRO A 164 20.73 40.29 -18.44
C PRO A 164 20.00 40.62 -17.13
N CYS A 165 20.81 40.66 -16.08
CA CYS A 165 20.49 41.02 -14.70
C CYS A 165 20.06 42.51 -14.57
N PRO A 166 19.06 42.86 -13.74
CA PRO A 166 18.96 44.20 -13.15
C PRO A 166 19.80 44.32 -11.86
N PRO A 167 20.22 45.53 -11.45
CA PRO A 167 21.27 45.74 -10.46
C PRO A 167 20.81 45.58 -9.00
N VAL A 168 21.77 45.20 -8.16
CA VAL A 168 21.70 45.07 -6.70
C VAL A 168 21.77 46.45 -6.04
N THR A 169 20.84 46.73 -5.12
CA THR A 169 20.93 47.88 -4.21
C THR A 169 21.17 47.40 -2.79
N THR A 170 22.32 47.75 -2.25
CA THR A 170 22.79 47.55 -0.88
C THR A 170 21.97 48.41 0.10
N ILE A 171 21.47 47.83 1.20
CA ILE A 171 20.91 48.60 2.32
C ILE A 171 21.62 48.23 3.62
N THR A 172 22.47 49.16 4.06
CA THR A 172 23.16 49.19 5.36
C THR A 172 22.13 49.53 6.45
N LYS A 173 22.08 48.75 7.54
CA LYS A 173 21.28 49.10 8.72
C LYS A 173 22.20 49.45 9.89
N THR A 174 22.18 50.73 10.23
CA THR A 174 22.92 51.41 11.29
C THR A 174 22.34 51.07 12.67
N GLU A 175 23.22 50.85 13.65
CA GLU A 175 22.91 50.78 15.09
C GLU A 175 22.55 52.18 15.63
N THR A 176 21.51 52.25 16.48
CA THR A 176 21.28 53.39 17.37
C THR A 176 20.94 52.89 18.76
N THR A 177 21.83 53.21 19.71
CA THR A 177 21.69 53.02 21.15
C THR A 177 20.67 54.01 21.73
N THR A 178 19.74 53.57 22.58
CA THR A 178 19.14 54.46 23.59
C THR A 178 18.76 53.70 24.86
N SER A 179 19.16 54.30 25.97
CA SER A 179 19.06 53.89 27.36
C SER A 179 17.63 53.92 27.91
N GLN A 180 17.24 52.96 28.78
CA GLN A 180 16.20 53.14 29.80
C GLN A 180 16.22 52.04 30.90
N ILE A 181 15.72 52.43 32.07
CA ILE A 181 15.91 52.00 33.48
C ILE A 181 15.16 50.70 33.86
N PRO A 182 15.57 49.94 34.92
CA PRO A 182 15.05 48.60 35.19
C PRO A 182 13.80 48.57 36.08
N LYS A 183 12.88 47.64 35.80
CA LYS A 183 11.74 47.23 36.64
C LYS A 183 11.86 45.73 36.96
N PRO A 184 11.54 45.26 38.19
CA PRO A 184 12.07 44.00 38.69
C PRO A 184 11.40 42.76 38.09
N THR A 185 12.24 41.78 37.79
CA THR A 185 11.95 40.46 37.21
C THR A 185 11.22 39.56 38.22
N PRO A 186 10.15 38.85 37.84
CA PRO A 186 9.74 37.64 38.55
C PRO A 186 10.75 36.50 38.28
N PRO A 187 10.94 35.55 39.22
CA PRO A 187 11.97 34.53 39.11
C PRO A 187 11.75 33.61 37.89
N PRO A 188 12.83 33.16 37.21
CA PRO A 188 12.73 32.29 36.05
C PRO A 188 12.21 30.91 36.46
N SER A 189 11.22 30.41 35.71
CA SER A 189 10.89 28.97 35.70
C SER A 189 12.11 28.18 35.20
N PRO A 190 12.37 26.98 35.76
CA PRO A 190 13.48 26.15 35.32
C PRO A 190 13.30 25.74 33.84
N PRO A 191 14.41 25.63 33.09
CA PRO A 191 14.36 25.20 31.69
C PRO A 191 13.79 23.78 31.56
N PRO A 192 13.08 23.46 30.46
CA PRO A 192 12.60 22.11 30.22
C PRO A 192 13.79 21.16 30.17
N THR A 193 13.75 20.16 31.05
CA THR A 193 14.75 19.10 31.13
C THR A 193 14.83 18.40 29.78
N LYS A 194 16.01 18.47 29.15
CA LYS A 194 16.38 17.63 28.01
C LYS A 194 16.06 16.17 28.35
N PRO A 195 15.34 15.42 27.50
CA PRO A 195 15.16 13.99 27.73
C PRO A 195 16.52 13.32 27.86
N GLU A 196 16.68 12.59 28.96
CA GLU A 196 17.82 11.73 29.25
C GLU A 196 18.03 10.74 28.08
N PRO A 197 19.28 10.37 27.73
CA PRO A 197 19.51 9.30 26.77
C PRO A 197 18.75 8.06 27.24
N SER A 198 17.85 7.55 26.40
CA SER A 198 17.11 6.34 26.71
C SER A 198 18.07 5.19 27.04
N PRO A 199 17.70 4.31 27.99
CA PRO A 199 18.49 3.14 28.32
C PRO A 199 18.74 2.26 27.07
N PRO A 200 19.80 1.43 27.05
CA PRO A 200 20.16 0.61 25.91
C PRO A 200 18.97 -0.19 25.39
N ALA A 201 18.83 -0.22 24.06
CA ALA A 201 17.75 -0.90 23.34
C ALA A 201 17.57 -2.34 23.86
N SER A 202 16.41 -2.60 24.46
CA SER A 202 15.94 -3.95 24.69
C SER A 202 15.67 -4.63 23.34
N ASP A 203 15.91 -5.93 23.24
CA ASP A 203 15.73 -6.79 22.05
C ASP A 203 14.28 -6.90 21.52
N THR A 204 13.43 -5.90 21.78
CA THR A 204 12.00 -5.90 21.53
C THR A 204 11.62 -4.77 20.59
N CYS A 205 10.99 -5.11 19.47
CA CYS A 205 10.54 -4.11 18.52
C CYS A 205 9.34 -3.32 19.06
N PRO A 206 9.26 -2.01 18.78
CA PRO A 206 8.11 -1.19 19.12
C PRO A 206 6.79 -1.75 18.57
N ALA A 207 5.73 -1.65 19.38
CA ALA A 207 4.34 -1.92 18.97
C ALA A 207 3.73 -0.69 18.29
N ASP A 208 4.38 -0.17 17.26
CA ASP A 208 3.91 0.95 16.45
C ASP A 208 4.08 0.61 14.95
N LEU A 209 3.76 1.54 14.04
CA LEU A 209 4.06 1.39 12.61
C LEU A 209 5.14 2.38 12.14
N ASN A 210 5.99 2.86 13.04
CA ASN A 210 7.10 3.75 12.73
C ASN A 210 8.27 2.96 12.13
N GLY A 211 8.16 2.59 10.86
CA GLY A 211 9.17 1.80 10.14
C GLY A 211 8.55 1.06 8.95
N ASN A 212 9.31 0.13 8.37
CA ASN A 212 8.74 -0.75 7.36
C ASN A 212 7.82 -1.77 8.03
N TYR A 213 6.61 -1.93 7.50
CA TYR A 213 5.66 -2.91 7.98
C TYR A 213 4.92 -3.55 6.82
N GLN A 214 4.25 -4.66 7.10
CA GLN A 214 3.34 -5.37 6.21
C GLN A 214 1.95 -5.34 6.83
N TYR A 215 0.96 -5.02 6.02
CA TYR A 215 -0.45 -5.23 6.34
C TYR A 215 -0.88 -6.62 5.82
N PRO A 216 -2.05 -7.13 6.23
CA PRO A 216 -2.52 -8.43 5.77
C PRO A 216 -2.84 -8.38 4.26
N HIS A 217 -2.27 -9.28 3.47
CA HIS A 217 -2.60 -9.43 2.05
C HIS A 217 -3.79 -10.37 1.82
N LEU A 218 -4.25 -11.08 2.86
CA LEU A 218 -5.50 -11.82 2.86
C LEU A 218 -6.02 -11.91 4.30
N ILE A 219 -7.31 -11.64 4.48
CA ILE A 219 -8.02 -11.90 5.74
C ILE A 219 -9.12 -12.92 5.44
N VAL A 220 -9.12 -14.05 6.15
CA VAL A 220 -10.13 -15.10 5.97
C VAL A 220 -10.86 -15.35 7.28
N PRO A 221 -12.18 -15.13 7.34
CA PRO A 221 -12.96 -15.54 8.49
C PRO A 221 -13.25 -17.05 8.42
N VAL A 222 -13.08 -17.72 9.55
CA VAL A 222 -13.42 -19.13 9.76
C VAL A 222 -14.39 -19.25 10.92
N ASP A 223 -15.39 -20.11 10.77
CA ASP A 223 -16.52 -20.18 11.68
C ASP A 223 -16.78 -21.62 12.11
N SER A 224 -16.60 -21.89 13.40
CA SER A 224 -16.84 -23.21 14.00
C SER A 224 -18.29 -23.67 13.92
N SER A 225 -19.25 -22.75 13.78
CA SER A 225 -20.67 -23.07 13.59
C SER A 225 -21.01 -23.44 12.15
N GLN A 226 -20.16 -23.06 11.18
CA GLN A 226 -20.28 -23.42 9.76
C GLN A 226 -18.96 -23.99 9.23
N PRO A 227 -18.53 -25.17 9.71
CA PRO A 227 -17.12 -25.53 9.67
C PRO A 227 -16.56 -25.89 8.28
N ASP A 228 -17.44 -26.17 7.32
CA ASP A 228 -17.10 -26.47 5.92
C ASP A 228 -17.31 -25.28 4.97
N LYS A 229 -17.76 -24.12 5.50
CA LYS A 229 -18.00 -22.94 4.67
C LYS A 229 -16.71 -22.15 4.49
N ALA A 230 -16.34 -21.93 3.23
CA ALA A 230 -15.33 -20.95 2.85
C ALA A 230 -16.00 -19.60 2.64
N TYR A 231 -15.62 -18.61 3.45
CA TYR A 231 -16.18 -17.26 3.35
C TYR A 231 -15.47 -16.40 2.29
N GLY A 232 -14.30 -16.83 1.83
CA GLY A 232 -13.46 -16.04 0.93
C GLY A 232 -12.68 -14.95 1.66
N THR A 233 -12.29 -13.94 0.90
CA THR A 233 -11.60 -12.76 1.44
C THR A 233 -12.54 -11.86 2.24
N SER A 234 -11.99 -11.23 3.27
CA SER A 234 -12.61 -10.19 4.08
C SER A 234 -11.70 -8.96 4.12
N TYR A 235 -12.28 -7.79 4.37
CA TYR A 235 -11.53 -6.59 4.75
C TYR A 235 -11.54 -6.36 6.26
N ASN A 236 -12.38 -7.11 6.97
CA ASN A 236 -12.55 -7.00 8.40
C ASN A 236 -11.86 -8.14 9.14
N GLY A 237 -11.21 -7.79 10.25
CA GLY A 237 -10.89 -8.75 11.30
C GLY A 237 -12.09 -8.91 12.21
N LYS A 238 -12.65 -10.11 12.26
CA LYS A 238 -13.76 -10.48 13.12
C LYS A 238 -13.42 -11.65 14.02
N VAL A 239 -13.68 -11.48 15.31
CA VAL A 239 -13.61 -12.54 16.31
C VAL A 239 -14.82 -12.50 17.22
N ASP A 240 -15.37 -13.67 17.51
CA ASP A 240 -16.41 -13.88 18.52
C ASP A 240 -16.37 -15.34 18.99
N SER A 241 -17.39 -15.80 19.71
CA SER A 241 -17.43 -17.14 20.30
C SER A 241 -17.36 -18.30 19.30
N HIS A 242 -17.59 -18.06 18.02
CA HIS A 242 -17.58 -19.06 16.96
C HIS A 242 -16.67 -18.69 15.78
N THR A 243 -16.41 -17.40 15.59
CA THR A 243 -15.65 -16.85 14.47
C THR A 243 -14.22 -16.51 14.88
N CYS A 244 -13.26 -16.94 14.08
CA CYS A 244 -11.88 -16.46 14.11
C CYS A 244 -11.52 -15.81 12.77
N SER A 245 -10.49 -14.98 12.76
CA SER A 245 -9.92 -14.40 11.53
C SER A 245 -8.48 -14.83 11.35
N ILE A 246 -8.13 -15.28 10.14
CA ILE A 246 -6.77 -15.62 9.75
C ILE A 246 -6.21 -14.52 8.86
N PHE A 247 -5.03 -14.01 9.18
CA PHE A 247 -4.35 -12.92 8.50
C PHE A 247 -3.08 -13.43 7.85
N ASN A 248 -2.98 -13.36 6.53
CA ASN A 248 -1.76 -13.68 5.80
C ASN A 248 -0.92 -12.42 5.56
N PHE A 249 0.39 -12.56 5.70
CA PHE A 249 1.38 -11.52 5.42
C PHE A 249 2.42 -12.04 4.45
N ASP A 250 2.78 -11.22 3.46
CA ASP A 250 3.87 -11.54 2.54
C ASP A 250 5.08 -10.77 3.01
N ILE A 251 6.09 -11.49 3.48
CA ILE A 251 7.28 -10.86 4.04
C ILE A 251 8.25 -10.59 2.88
N PRO A 252 8.61 -9.32 2.61
CA PRO A 252 9.42 -9.00 1.44
C PRO A 252 10.86 -9.54 1.60
N TYR A 253 11.51 -9.84 0.49
CA TYR A 253 12.93 -10.28 0.48
C TYR A 253 13.88 -9.27 1.15
N SER A 254 13.52 -7.98 1.15
CA SER A 254 14.29 -6.92 1.81
C SER A 254 14.38 -7.07 3.33
N TYR A 255 13.54 -7.91 3.95
CA TYR A 255 13.59 -8.19 5.38
C TYR A 255 14.58 -9.33 5.72
N ALA A 256 15.35 -9.84 4.76
CA ALA A 256 16.33 -10.89 5.02
C ALA A 256 17.35 -10.47 6.08
N GLY A 257 17.55 -11.33 7.09
CA GLY A 257 18.46 -11.06 8.21
C GLY A 257 17.97 -10.00 9.20
N LYS A 258 16.68 -9.67 9.18
CA LYS A 258 16.02 -8.71 10.07
C LYS A 258 15.08 -9.43 11.05
N LYS A 259 14.66 -8.71 12.09
CA LYS A 259 13.62 -9.16 13.01
C LYS A 259 12.27 -8.60 12.57
N CYS A 260 11.24 -9.38 12.84
CA CYS A 260 9.86 -9.03 12.55
C CYS A 260 9.06 -9.16 13.84
N THR A 261 8.13 -8.25 14.06
CA THR A 261 7.17 -8.35 15.16
C THR A 261 5.76 -8.30 14.61
N ALA A 262 4.99 -9.34 14.90
CA ALA A 262 3.55 -9.30 14.71
C ALA A 262 2.93 -8.43 15.81
N ILE A 263 2.12 -7.45 15.42
CA ILE A 263 1.47 -6.51 16.33
C ILE A 263 -0.02 -6.43 16.04
N PHE A 264 -0.79 -6.13 17.07
CA PHE A 264 -2.18 -5.75 16.96
C PHE A 264 -2.38 -4.33 17.48
N LEU A 265 -3.13 -3.50 16.75
CA LEU A 265 -3.40 -2.12 17.10
C LEU A 265 -4.92 -1.89 17.16
N LEU A 266 -5.39 -1.27 18.24
CA LEU A 266 -6.78 -0.85 18.37
C LEU A 266 -6.81 0.58 18.93
N PRO A 267 -6.87 1.61 18.07
CA PRO A 267 -6.91 3.01 18.51
C PRO A 267 -8.26 3.34 19.17
N GLN A 268 -8.39 4.55 19.71
CA GLN A 268 -9.71 5.01 20.16
C GLN A 268 -10.57 5.36 18.94
N LYS A 269 -11.88 5.12 19.01
CA LYS A 269 -12.80 5.51 17.91
C LYS A 269 -12.64 6.96 17.45
N LYS A 270 -12.36 7.88 18.37
CA LYS A 270 -12.16 9.31 18.05
C LYS A 270 -10.93 9.60 17.17
N ASP A 271 -10.00 8.65 17.10
CA ASP A 271 -8.76 8.76 16.33
C ASP A 271 -8.89 8.07 14.96
N LEU A 272 -10.01 7.40 14.68
CA LEU A 272 -10.30 6.75 13.40
C LEU A 272 -11.06 7.71 12.48
N GLU A 273 -10.67 7.72 11.19
CA GLU A 273 -11.35 8.51 10.15
C GLU A 273 -12.03 7.63 9.10
N THR A 274 -11.35 6.57 8.67
CA THR A 274 -11.77 5.70 7.56
C THR A 274 -12.09 4.27 7.99
N SER A 275 -11.97 3.99 9.29
CA SER A 275 -12.30 2.71 9.89
C SER A 275 -13.24 2.89 11.10
N ASP A 276 -13.85 1.80 11.53
CA ASP A 276 -14.61 1.71 12.78
C ASP A 276 -14.50 0.28 13.32
N TYR A 277 -14.89 0.11 14.57
CA TYR A 277 -14.98 -1.21 15.19
C TYR A 277 -16.18 -1.34 16.13
N THR A 278 -16.70 -2.54 16.25
CA THR A 278 -17.58 -2.93 17.36
C THR A 278 -16.81 -3.80 18.33
N LEU A 279 -16.88 -3.48 19.62
CA LEU A 279 -16.21 -4.22 20.68
C LEU A 279 -17.23 -4.50 21.79
N SER A 280 -17.31 -5.75 22.23
CA SER A 280 -18.18 -6.16 23.34
C SER A 280 -17.59 -7.36 24.10
N GLY A 281 -18.14 -7.63 25.28
CA GLY A 281 -17.67 -8.70 26.16
C GLY A 281 -16.49 -8.29 27.04
N THR A 282 -16.02 -9.23 27.86
CA THR A 282 -14.98 -9.01 28.87
C THR A 282 -13.81 -10.00 28.77
N GLY A 283 -13.89 -10.95 27.84
CA GLY A 283 -12.83 -11.91 27.56
C GLY A 283 -11.61 -11.32 26.84
N GLN A 284 -10.74 -12.20 26.34
CA GLN A 284 -9.50 -11.82 25.66
C GLN A 284 -9.50 -12.28 24.20
N CYS A 285 -8.71 -11.60 23.37
CA CYS A 285 -8.30 -12.15 22.09
C CYS A 285 -7.14 -13.11 22.30
N THR A 286 -7.02 -14.11 21.44
CA THR A 286 -5.85 -14.96 21.33
C THR A 286 -5.32 -14.87 19.92
N VAL A 287 -4.00 -14.71 19.78
CA VAL A 287 -3.33 -14.70 18.47
C VAL A 287 -2.32 -15.84 18.43
N THR A 288 -2.40 -16.68 17.39
CA THR A 288 -1.53 -17.84 17.22
C THR A 288 -0.89 -17.83 15.84
N ALA A 289 0.42 -18.02 15.76
CA ALA A 289 1.09 -18.25 14.48
C ALA A 289 0.66 -19.60 13.88
N LEU A 290 0.48 -19.65 12.56
CA LEU A 290 0.11 -20.86 11.85
C LEU A 290 1.32 -21.48 11.12
N LYS A 291 1.27 -22.81 10.91
CA LYS A 291 2.34 -23.56 10.21
C LYS A 291 2.33 -23.34 8.70
N ASP A 292 1.20 -22.89 8.16
CA ASP A 292 1.00 -22.58 6.75
C ASP A 292 0.04 -21.39 6.64
N TYR A 293 -0.17 -20.88 5.44
CA TYR A 293 -1.04 -19.73 5.17
C TYR A 293 -2.45 -20.12 4.74
N ALA A 294 -3.42 -19.23 4.97
CA ALA A 294 -4.79 -19.44 4.52
C ALA A 294 -4.95 -19.15 3.01
N THR A 295 -6.02 -19.65 2.42
CA THR A 295 -6.48 -19.28 1.07
C THR A 295 -7.93 -18.84 1.14
N GLU A 296 -8.48 -18.27 0.06
CA GLU A 296 -9.91 -17.95 -0.01
C GLU A 296 -10.84 -19.16 0.18
N GLN A 297 -10.32 -20.38 0.02
CA GLN A 297 -11.04 -21.64 0.24
C GLN A 297 -10.85 -22.20 1.65
N THR A 298 -10.18 -21.46 2.53
CA THR A 298 -9.99 -21.88 3.92
C THR A 298 -11.32 -21.84 4.68
N THR A 299 -11.56 -22.89 5.46
CA THR A 299 -12.71 -23.15 6.31
C THR A 299 -12.21 -23.50 7.71
N TRP A 300 -13.11 -23.58 8.68
CA TRP A 300 -12.75 -24.04 10.03
C TRP A 300 -12.10 -25.43 10.04
N ASN A 301 -12.58 -26.35 9.21
CA ASN A 301 -12.10 -27.74 9.18
C ASN A 301 -10.77 -27.91 8.43
N ASN A 302 -10.46 -27.06 7.46
CA ASN A 302 -9.26 -27.20 6.63
C ASN A 302 -8.17 -26.15 6.93
N GLN A 303 -8.39 -25.27 7.91
CA GLN A 303 -7.44 -24.21 8.25
C GLN A 303 -6.06 -24.76 8.63
N PRO A 304 -4.99 -23.98 8.38
CA PRO A 304 -3.64 -24.39 8.73
C PRO A 304 -3.49 -24.72 10.22
N ALA A 305 -2.66 -25.72 10.52
CA ALA A 305 -2.39 -26.10 11.90
C ALA A 305 -1.63 -25.01 12.66
N LYS A 306 -1.89 -24.90 13.96
CA LYS A 306 -1.21 -23.95 14.86
C LYS A 306 0.28 -24.29 14.99
N SER A 307 1.14 -23.28 14.93
CA SER A 307 2.60 -23.43 15.00
C SER A 307 3.15 -23.38 16.44
N GLY A 308 2.34 -23.02 17.42
CA GLY A 308 2.76 -22.91 18.82
C GLY A 308 1.62 -22.45 19.73
N ASP A 309 1.99 -21.97 20.91
CA ASP A 309 1.05 -21.47 21.90
C ASP A 309 0.41 -20.15 21.47
N ALA A 310 -0.84 -19.97 21.85
CA ALA A 310 -1.57 -18.74 21.61
C ALA A 310 -1.15 -17.65 22.59
N VAL A 311 -0.97 -16.43 22.07
CA VAL A 311 -0.70 -15.23 22.87
C VAL A 311 -2.03 -14.58 23.21
N SER A 312 -2.32 -14.43 24.50
CA SER A 312 -3.55 -13.76 24.96
C SER A 312 -3.36 -12.24 25.00
N LEU A 313 -4.28 -11.51 24.37
CA LEU A 313 -4.32 -10.05 24.32
C LEU A 313 -5.56 -9.55 25.07
N SER A 314 -5.34 -8.77 26.11
CA SER A 314 -6.39 -7.98 26.77
C SER A 314 -6.65 -6.72 25.93
N VAL A 315 -7.47 -6.86 24.90
CA VAL A 315 -7.73 -5.82 23.90
C VAL A 315 -8.68 -4.75 24.45
N ALA A 316 -8.25 -3.48 24.37
CA ALA A 316 -9.04 -2.32 24.78
C ALA A 316 -8.75 -1.09 23.89
N PRO A 317 -9.72 -0.19 23.67
CA PRO A 317 -9.52 1.01 22.85
C PRO A 317 -8.30 1.86 23.27
N GLY A 318 -7.53 2.30 22.28
CA GLY A 318 -6.28 3.06 22.46
C GLY A 318 -5.04 2.19 22.75
N GLY A 319 -5.14 0.88 22.58
CA GLY A 319 -4.07 -0.07 22.88
C GLY A 319 -3.23 -0.48 21.67
N ALA A 320 -2.02 -0.93 21.96
CA ALA A 320 -1.09 -1.53 21.03
C ALA A 320 -0.41 -2.73 21.70
N TRP A 321 -0.38 -3.87 21.02
CA TRP A 321 0.15 -5.12 21.58
C TRP A 321 1.12 -5.78 20.61
N SER A 322 2.31 -6.11 21.09
CA SER A 322 3.21 -7.03 20.41
C SER A 322 2.77 -8.46 20.68
N VAL A 323 2.53 -9.22 19.62
CA VAL A 323 2.16 -10.64 19.68
C VAL A 323 3.42 -11.49 19.83
N ALA A 324 4.35 -11.37 18.88
CA ALA A 324 5.58 -12.16 18.87
C ALA A 324 6.65 -11.45 18.05
N THR A 325 7.91 -11.59 18.48
CA THR A 325 9.09 -11.16 17.72
C THR A 325 9.86 -12.38 17.24
N PHE A 326 10.19 -12.42 15.96
CA PHE A 326 10.79 -13.56 15.27
C PHE A 326 11.75 -13.10 14.17
N ASP A 327 12.57 -14.00 13.64
CA ASP A 327 13.36 -13.72 12.43
C ASP A 327 12.44 -13.56 11.23
N CYS A 328 12.59 -12.49 10.46
CA CYS A 328 11.74 -12.25 9.29
C CYS A 328 11.94 -13.38 8.27
N PRO A 329 10.88 -14.13 7.93
CA PRO A 329 10.94 -15.17 6.90
C PRO A 329 10.84 -14.52 5.51
N ALA A 330 11.91 -13.83 5.12
CA ALA A 330 11.97 -13.02 3.91
C ALA A 330 11.65 -13.82 2.64
N GLY A 331 10.77 -13.29 1.81
CA GLY A 331 10.25 -13.93 0.60
C GLY A 331 9.18 -15.00 0.88
N GLN A 332 8.73 -15.18 2.12
CA GLN A 332 7.72 -16.16 2.48
C GLN A 332 6.40 -15.49 2.87
N ARG A 333 5.31 -16.23 2.69
CA ARG A 333 4.01 -15.91 3.25
C ARG A 333 3.86 -16.57 4.62
N ILE A 334 3.43 -15.82 5.61
CA ILE A 334 3.12 -16.31 6.96
C ILE A 334 1.68 -15.98 7.34
N ALA A 335 1.14 -16.67 8.34
CA ALA A 335 -0.21 -16.40 8.80
C ALA A 335 -0.34 -16.44 10.33
N PHE A 336 -1.29 -15.63 10.81
CA PHE A 336 -1.71 -15.60 12.21
C PHE A 336 -3.23 -15.78 12.30
N GLU A 337 -3.69 -16.64 13.19
CA GLU A 337 -5.09 -16.77 13.57
C GLU A 337 -5.36 -15.90 14.80
N MET A 338 -6.38 -15.05 14.74
CA MET A 338 -6.94 -14.35 15.87
C MET A 338 -8.30 -14.96 16.20
N CYS A 339 -8.49 -15.41 17.44
CA CYS A 339 -9.74 -15.93 17.98
C CYS A 339 -10.10 -15.18 19.26
N SER A 340 -11.36 -15.26 19.71
CA SER A 340 -11.74 -14.75 21.03
C SER A 340 -11.86 -15.87 22.08
N THR A 341 -11.87 -15.46 23.34
CA THR A 341 -12.15 -16.34 24.49
C THR A 341 -13.32 -15.76 25.29
N GLY A 342 -14.14 -16.64 25.87
CA GLY A 342 -15.32 -16.22 26.63
C GLY A 342 -16.37 -15.54 25.74
N ASP A 343 -16.86 -14.38 26.20
CA ASP A 343 -17.89 -13.59 25.52
C ASP A 343 -17.32 -12.42 24.69
N PHE A 344 -16.00 -12.33 24.57
CA PHE A 344 -15.36 -11.26 23.83
C PHE A 344 -15.72 -11.33 22.34
N ALA A 345 -16.11 -10.20 21.77
CA ALA A 345 -16.32 -10.05 20.35
C ALA A 345 -15.76 -8.71 19.86
N LEU A 346 -15.10 -8.77 18.70
CA LEU A 346 -14.53 -7.62 18.02
C LEU A 346 -14.72 -7.79 16.52
N ASP A 347 -15.20 -6.75 15.86
CA ASP A 347 -15.27 -6.64 14.40
C ASP A 347 -14.72 -5.27 14.03
N TYR A 348 -13.69 -5.22 13.19
CA TYR A 348 -13.05 -3.99 12.76
C TYR A 348 -12.67 -4.07 11.28
N PHE A 349 -12.68 -2.94 10.59
CA PHE A 349 -12.12 -2.82 9.25
C PHE A 349 -10.60 -2.60 9.34
N GLN A 350 -9.80 -3.46 8.71
CA GLN A 350 -8.33 -3.35 8.71
C GLN A 350 -7.91 -2.08 7.94
N ASP A 351 -7.21 -1.16 8.60
CA ASP A 351 -6.89 0.15 8.00
C ASP A 351 -5.66 0.80 8.64
N TYR A 352 -4.93 1.58 7.85
CA TYR A 352 -3.75 2.34 8.29
C TYR A 352 -4.04 3.83 8.49
N ASN A 353 -5.14 4.36 7.94
CA ASN A 353 -5.39 5.81 7.87
C ASN A 353 -6.11 6.39 9.09
N PRO A 354 -5.77 7.62 9.47
CA PRO A 354 -4.42 8.02 9.91
C PRO A 354 -3.98 7.33 11.21
N SER A 355 -4.92 6.67 11.92
CA SER A 355 -4.64 5.88 13.12
C SER A 355 -4.78 4.39 12.78
N PRO A 356 -3.69 3.63 12.71
CA PRO A 356 -3.75 2.25 12.27
C PRO A 356 -4.52 1.35 13.22
N ILE A 357 -5.39 0.52 12.65
CA ILE A 357 -6.19 -0.49 13.33
C ILE A 357 -5.99 -1.84 12.65
N GLY A 358 -5.78 -2.88 13.45
CA GLY A 358 -5.69 -4.25 13.01
C GLY A 358 -4.35 -4.94 13.21
N MET A 359 -4.14 -6.04 12.49
CA MET A 359 -2.95 -6.87 12.57
C MET A 359 -1.89 -6.41 11.56
N TYR A 360 -0.63 -6.35 11.99
CA TYR A 360 0.51 -5.96 11.16
C TYR A 360 1.75 -6.80 11.47
N VAL A 361 2.70 -6.86 10.54
CA VAL A 361 4.06 -7.38 10.78
C VAL A 361 5.06 -6.26 10.52
N ARG A 362 5.70 -5.77 11.59
CA ARG A 362 6.69 -4.68 11.52
C ARG A 362 8.11 -5.20 11.50
N GLN A 363 8.94 -4.62 10.64
CA GLN A 363 10.39 -4.87 10.60
C GLN A 363 11.11 -4.13 11.74
N CYS A 364 12.17 -4.77 12.21
CA CYS A 364 13.22 -4.30 13.09
C CYS A 364 14.57 -4.79 12.50
#